data_AF-A0A969DCP7-F1
#
_entry.id   AF-A0A969DCP7-F1
#
_cell.length_a   1.000
_cell.length_b   1.000
_cell.length_c   1.000
_cell.angle_alpha   90.00
_cell.angle_beta   90.00
_cell.angle_gamma   90.00
#
_symmetry.space_group_name_H-M   'P 1'
#
loop_
_entity.id
_entity.type
_entity.pdbx_description
1 polymer ?
#
loop_
_entity_poly.entity_id
_entity_poly.type
_entity_poly.pdbx_seq_one_letter_code
_entity_poly.pdbx_strand_id
1 'polypeptide(L)'
;MSLRTASLHASLLLFAIGSMTAATDTMSYASPAPAAMLAQAPNSVSSRLLHRRVRRDLASRLNVPAQTLQIVETTPEIWPDQCLGLARPYERCQTGEVNGWQVVVASPQQMWIYRSDRTGQRLKLEPLPGAPDFGTGDFSAVASQRLLQTVAEQVGVSQSRLQVLEVQSATWDGCLGVYVPDYACTMIALAGFRVLVSDGDKIWVYHLSENGEQIAQNTTASGASASLSVSFMPIEPPLEALDDQIVFQSQMSGDLTGSVQRVMLMADGKLYREQSEPLAGSALTRTLIKTLSAEEVEAFRDQLIQQHRFVNFHLLRYLSEAAFADYPTIRLQTPYQSVEYIDLEIEQLPADLRDVIALWNKLQQRD
;
A
#
# COMPACT_ATOMS: atom_id res chain seq x y z
N MET A 1 -5.96 -47.37 62.96
CA MET A 1 -7.40 -47.71 62.97
C MET A 1 -7.89 -47.55 61.54
N SER A 2 -7.89 -48.63 60.74
CA SER A 2 -8.99 -49.61 60.57
C SER A 2 -10.15 -49.00 59.76
N LEU A 3 -10.23 -49.24 58.44
CA LEU A 3 -10.96 -50.35 57.78
C LEU A 3 -12.47 -50.36 58.04
N ARG A 4 -13.27 -50.19 56.98
CA ARG A 4 -14.41 -51.05 56.57
C ARG A 4 -14.60 -50.89 55.04
N THR A 5 -14.16 -51.80 54.17
CA THR A 5 -14.71 -53.13 53.78
C THR A 5 -16.12 -53.09 53.20
N ALA A 6 -16.22 -53.40 51.90
CA ALA A 6 -17.20 -54.33 51.35
C ALA A 6 -16.72 -54.84 49.98
N SER A 7 -16.12 -56.03 49.98
CA SER A 7 -16.06 -56.96 48.84
C SER A 7 -17.43 -57.65 48.74
N LEU A 8 -17.91 -58.17 47.61
CA LEU A 8 -17.52 -59.48 47.07
C LEU A 8 -18.44 -59.88 45.87
N HIS A 9 -17.87 -60.73 44.99
CA HIS A 9 -18.45 -61.58 43.94
C HIS A 9 -18.66 -60.95 42.54
N ALA A 10 -18.47 -61.63 41.42
CA ALA A 10 -17.58 -62.71 40.93
C ALA A 10 -18.16 -63.12 39.56
N SER A 11 -17.29 -63.55 38.65
CA SER A 11 -17.58 -64.41 37.47
C SER A 11 -18.07 -63.70 36.21
N LEU A 12 -17.82 -64.17 34.98
CA LEU A 12 -16.75 -64.94 34.32
C LEU A 12 -17.23 -65.01 32.84
N LEU A 13 -16.33 -64.80 31.87
CA LEU A 13 -16.39 -65.25 30.45
C LEU A 13 -17.56 -64.83 29.55
N LEU A 14 -17.26 -64.21 28.39
CA LEU A 14 -17.05 -64.94 27.13
C LEU A 14 -16.61 -63.99 26.00
N PHE A 15 -15.57 -64.38 25.29
CA PHE A 15 -15.12 -63.78 24.03
C PHE A 15 -16.19 -63.99 22.94
N ALA A 16 -16.59 -62.91 22.27
CA ALA A 16 -17.19 -62.97 20.93
C ALA A 16 -16.37 -62.07 20.00
N ILE A 17 -15.72 -62.71 19.04
CA ILE A 17 -14.89 -62.12 18.00
C ILE A 17 -15.85 -61.53 16.96
N GLY A 18 -15.98 -60.21 16.93
CA GLY A 18 -16.70 -59.48 15.89
C GLY A 18 -15.72 -58.92 14.87
N SER A 19 -15.61 -59.59 13.73
CA SER A 19 -14.85 -59.12 12.56
C SER A 19 -15.47 -57.82 12.03
N MET A 20 -14.84 -56.67 12.28
CA MET A 20 -15.18 -55.42 11.60
C MET A 20 -14.44 -55.38 10.27
N THR A 21 -15.15 -55.60 9.18
CA THR A 21 -14.69 -55.30 7.83
C THR A 21 -14.52 -53.80 7.69
N ALA A 22 -13.28 -53.34 7.58
CA ALA A 22 -12.97 -51.97 7.18
C ALA A 22 -13.39 -51.77 5.72
N ALA A 23 -14.46 -51.01 5.49
CA ALA A 23 -14.78 -50.49 4.17
C ALA A 23 -13.74 -49.42 3.83
N THR A 24 -12.90 -49.67 2.84
CA THR A 24 -12.02 -48.66 2.26
C THR A 24 -12.88 -47.78 1.34
N ASP A 25 -13.36 -46.67 1.87
CA ASP A 25 -13.92 -45.60 1.06
C ASP A 25 -12.80 -44.96 0.24
N THR A 26 -12.84 -45.23 -1.05
CA THR A 26 -12.05 -44.52 -2.05
C THR A 26 -12.65 -43.12 -2.18
N MET A 27 -12.03 -42.13 -1.50
CA MET A 27 -12.34 -40.74 -1.76
C MET A 27 -11.85 -40.39 -3.17
N SER A 28 -12.78 -40.45 -4.12
CA SER A 28 -12.66 -39.85 -5.44
C SER A 28 -12.47 -38.35 -5.28
N TYR A 29 -11.24 -37.86 -5.47
CA TYR A 29 -10.98 -36.43 -5.66
C TYR A 29 -11.72 -35.96 -6.92
N ALA A 30 -12.87 -35.31 -6.73
CA ALA A 30 -13.54 -34.60 -7.80
C ALA A 30 -12.63 -33.46 -8.28
N SER A 31 -12.38 -33.42 -9.59
CA SER A 31 -11.69 -32.32 -10.29
C SER A 31 -12.41 -30.98 -10.09
N PRO A 32 -11.71 -29.83 -10.22
CA PRO A 32 -12.34 -28.51 -10.17
C PRO A 32 -13.15 -28.25 -11.45
N ALA A 33 -14.43 -28.65 -11.42
CA ALA A 33 -15.38 -28.47 -12.52
C ALA A 33 -16.03 -27.06 -12.70
N PRO A 34 -15.86 -26.01 -11.84
CA PRO A 34 -16.51 -24.73 -12.12
C PRO A 34 -15.87 -23.94 -13.27
N ALA A 35 -14.53 -23.87 -13.33
CA ALA A 35 -13.83 -22.95 -14.22
C ALA A 35 -13.91 -23.35 -15.71
N ALA A 36 -13.84 -24.66 -16.00
CA ALA A 36 -13.81 -25.17 -17.37
C ALA A 36 -15.17 -25.10 -18.09
N MET A 37 -16.29 -25.13 -17.35
CA MET A 37 -17.64 -25.12 -17.92
C MET A 37 -18.09 -23.71 -18.31
N LEU A 38 -17.61 -22.68 -17.61
CA LEU A 38 -17.89 -21.27 -17.91
C LEU A 38 -17.20 -20.77 -19.20
N ALA A 39 -16.03 -21.35 -19.54
CA ALA A 39 -15.28 -20.99 -20.75
C ALA A 39 -15.88 -21.53 -22.08
N GLN A 40 -16.77 -22.53 -22.02
CA GLN A 40 -17.22 -23.30 -23.20
C GLN A 40 -18.65 -22.97 -23.70
N ALA A 41 -19.34 -21.99 -23.12
CA ALA A 41 -20.70 -21.64 -23.54
C ALA A 41 -20.74 -20.82 -24.87
N PRO A 42 -21.67 -21.10 -25.80
CA PRO A 42 -21.70 -20.52 -27.16
C PRO A 42 -21.97 -19.01 -27.25
N ASN A 43 -22.23 -18.33 -26.13
CA ASN A 43 -22.42 -16.89 -26.05
C ASN A 43 -21.27 -16.18 -25.26
N SER A 44 -20.11 -16.80 -25.11
CA SER A 44 -18.95 -16.21 -24.43
C SER A 44 -18.33 -15.11 -25.30
N VAL A 45 -18.00 -13.97 -24.69
CA VAL A 45 -17.22 -12.95 -25.40
C VAL A 45 -15.78 -13.45 -25.53
N SER A 46 -15.19 -13.30 -26.72
CA SER A 46 -13.78 -13.62 -26.92
C SER A 46 -12.95 -12.92 -25.85
N SER A 47 -12.05 -13.65 -25.18
CA SER A 47 -11.11 -13.10 -24.20
C SER A 47 -10.46 -11.81 -24.70
N ARG A 48 -10.17 -11.72 -26.00
CA ARG A 48 -9.65 -10.52 -26.67
C ARG A 48 -10.54 -9.27 -26.51
N LEU A 49 -11.86 -9.40 -26.63
CA LEU A 49 -12.79 -8.29 -26.49
C LEU A 49 -12.92 -7.82 -25.04
N LEU A 50 -12.96 -8.75 -24.08
CA LEU A 50 -12.92 -8.44 -22.64
C LEU A 50 -11.62 -7.70 -22.28
N HIS A 51 -10.47 -8.27 -22.64
CA HIS A 51 -9.15 -7.68 -22.40
C HIS A 51 -9.03 -6.28 -23.01
N ARG A 52 -9.56 -6.07 -24.22
CA ARG A 52 -9.58 -4.75 -24.86
C ARG A 52 -10.43 -3.73 -24.09
N ARG A 53 -11.57 -4.14 -23.52
CA ARG A 53 -12.43 -3.24 -22.72
C ARG A 53 -11.75 -2.86 -21.42
N VAL A 54 -11.20 -3.84 -20.69
CA VAL A 54 -10.42 -3.62 -19.46
C VAL A 54 -9.25 -2.68 -19.72
N ARG A 55 -8.42 -2.98 -20.72
CA ARG A 55 -7.28 -2.12 -21.08
C ARG A 55 -7.70 -0.71 -21.47
N ARG A 56 -8.80 -0.56 -22.22
CA ARG A 56 -9.28 0.77 -22.62
C ARG A 56 -9.75 1.60 -21.43
N ASP A 57 -10.50 0.99 -20.52
CA ASP A 57 -11.02 1.67 -19.32
C ASP A 57 -9.88 2.11 -18.40
N LEU A 58 -8.93 1.21 -18.12
CA LEU A 58 -7.76 1.57 -17.31
C LEU A 58 -6.85 2.58 -18.02
N ALA A 59 -6.64 2.44 -19.34
CA ALA A 59 -5.85 3.39 -20.13
C ALA A 59 -6.40 4.82 -20.04
N SER A 60 -7.72 5.00 -20.07
CA SER A 60 -8.31 6.33 -19.91
C SER A 60 -8.19 6.87 -18.48
N ARG A 61 -8.18 5.99 -17.46
CA ARG A 61 -7.95 6.40 -16.06
C ARG A 61 -6.51 6.79 -15.80
N LEU A 62 -5.55 6.12 -16.44
CA LEU A 62 -4.12 6.39 -16.22
C LEU A 62 -3.51 7.38 -17.22
N ASN A 63 -4.27 7.73 -18.27
CA ASN A 63 -3.79 8.51 -19.42
C ASN A 63 -2.53 7.90 -20.07
N VAL A 64 -2.56 6.58 -20.27
CA VAL A 64 -1.48 5.81 -20.90
C VAL A 64 -1.98 5.09 -22.15
N PRO A 65 -1.10 4.74 -23.10
CA PRO A 65 -1.48 3.90 -24.22
C PRO A 65 -1.94 2.51 -23.74
N ALA A 66 -3.09 2.02 -24.22
CA ALA A 66 -3.65 0.74 -23.77
C ALA A 66 -2.72 -0.48 -23.97
N GLN A 67 -1.70 -0.36 -24.83
CA GLN A 67 -0.70 -1.39 -25.10
C GLN A 67 0.34 -1.53 -23.98
N THR A 68 0.53 -0.51 -23.14
CA THR A 68 1.43 -0.58 -21.97
C THR A 68 0.84 -1.42 -20.84
N LEU A 69 -0.48 -1.66 -20.88
CA LEU A 69 -1.21 -2.41 -19.87
C LEU A 69 -1.22 -3.92 -20.17
N GLN A 70 -0.83 -4.72 -19.18
CA GLN A 70 -0.72 -6.17 -19.32
C GLN A 70 -1.84 -6.88 -18.57
N ILE A 71 -2.60 -7.74 -19.24
CA ILE A 71 -3.53 -8.63 -18.54
C ILE A 71 -2.69 -9.75 -17.94
N VAL A 72 -2.69 -9.86 -16.61
CA VAL A 72 -1.93 -10.85 -15.84
C VAL A 72 -2.76 -12.11 -15.67
N GLU A 73 -4.02 -11.95 -15.29
CA GLU A 73 -4.90 -13.08 -14.96
C GLU A 73 -6.34 -12.81 -15.43
N THR A 74 -7.07 -13.87 -15.75
CA THR A 74 -8.49 -13.82 -16.08
C THR A 74 -9.17 -15.08 -15.55
N THR A 75 -9.97 -14.93 -14.50
CA THR A 75 -10.58 -16.03 -13.76
C THR A 75 -12.10 -15.96 -13.88
N PRO A 76 -12.79 -17.04 -14.29
CA PRO A 76 -14.25 -17.05 -14.34
C PRO A 76 -14.82 -17.07 -12.92
N GLU A 77 -15.82 -16.23 -12.66
CA GLU A 77 -16.43 -16.06 -11.33
C GLU A 77 -17.95 -15.96 -11.41
N ILE A 78 -18.63 -16.21 -10.28
CA ILE A 78 -20.08 -16.01 -10.13
C ILE A 78 -20.31 -14.95 -9.06
N TRP A 79 -20.85 -13.81 -9.47
CA TRP A 79 -21.13 -12.71 -8.56
C TRP A 79 -22.49 -12.85 -7.88
N PRO A 80 -22.64 -12.38 -6.63
CA PRO A 80 -23.87 -12.58 -5.85
C PRO A 80 -25.04 -11.71 -6.31
N ASP A 81 -24.77 -10.64 -7.06
CA ASP A 81 -25.74 -9.63 -7.45
C ASP A 81 -25.38 -8.91 -8.75
N GLN A 82 -26.30 -8.06 -9.21
CA GLN A 82 -26.13 -7.26 -10.42
C GLN A 82 -25.07 -6.15 -10.29
N CYS A 83 -24.58 -5.86 -9.09
CA CYS A 83 -23.44 -4.97 -8.85
C CYS A 83 -22.09 -5.69 -8.89
N LEU A 84 -22.07 -6.97 -9.27
CA LEU A 84 -20.87 -7.81 -9.32
C LEU A 84 -20.24 -8.01 -7.93
N GLY A 85 -21.06 -7.95 -6.87
CA GLY A 85 -20.60 -7.98 -5.48
C GLY A 85 -19.79 -6.73 -5.08
N LEU A 86 -19.90 -5.65 -5.84
CA LEU A 86 -19.26 -4.34 -5.60
C LEU A 86 -20.33 -3.26 -5.47
N ALA A 87 -21.28 -3.51 -4.57
CA ALA A 87 -22.28 -2.53 -4.19
C ALA A 87 -21.58 -1.32 -3.57
N ARG A 88 -21.80 -0.13 -4.12
CA ARG A 88 -21.30 1.11 -3.52
C ARG A 88 -22.11 1.47 -2.27
N PRO A 89 -21.58 2.33 -1.38
CA PRO A 89 -22.36 2.87 -0.27
C PRO A 89 -23.70 3.43 -0.75
N TYR A 90 -24.79 2.98 -0.12
CA TYR A 90 -26.17 3.34 -0.43
C TYR A 90 -26.71 2.87 -1.80
N GLU A 91 -25.94 2.12 -2.60
CA GLU A 91 -26.40 1.51 -3.85
C GLU A 91 -27.29 0.30 -3.55
N ARG A 92 -28.49 0.26 -4.15
CA ARG A 92 -29.35 -0.92 -4.09
C ARG A 92 -29.11 -1.80 -5.30
N CYS A 93 -28.45 -2.94 -5.06
CA CYS A 93 -28.15 -3.92 -6.08
C CYS A 93 -29.34 -4.85 -6.29
N GLN A 94 -29.73 -5.04 -7.55
CA GLN A 94 -30.71 -6.08 -7.89
C GLN A 94 -30.11 -7.44 -7.56
N THR A 95 -30.93 -8.30 -6.94
CA THR A 95 -30.54 -9.67 -6.63
C THR A 95 -30.43 -10.50 -7.91
N GLY A 96 -29.68 -11.60 -7.82
CA GLY A 96 -29.52 -12.55 -8.90
C GLY A 96 -28.06 -12.70 -9.30
N GLU A 97 -27.62 -13.94 -9.37
CA GLU A 97 -26.24 -14.28 -9.67
C GLU A 97 -25.84 -13.85 -11.08
N VAL A 98 -24.62 -13.35 -11.22
CA VAL A 98 -24.06 -12.93 -12.51
C VAL A 98 -22.80 -13.73 -12.77
N ASN A 99 -22.86 -14.64 -13.76
CA ASN A 99 -21.67 -15.28 -14.31
C ASN A 99 -20.78 -14.22 -14.97
N GLY A 100 -19.49 -14.27 -14.69
CA GLY A 100 -18.58 -13.19 -15.00
C GLY A 100 -17.12 -13.57 -15.02
N TRP A 101 -16.28 -12.54 -15.00
CA TRP A 101 -14.83 -12.64 -15.02
C TRP A 101 -14.22 -11.68 -14.01
N GLN A 102 -13.26 -12.17 -13.22
CA GLN A 102 -12.28 -11.35 -12.54
C GLN A 102 -11.06 -11.21 -13.45
N VAL A 103 -10.57 -10.00 -13.64
CA VAL A 103 -9.44 -9.70 -14.52
C VAL A 103 -8.41 -8.89 -13.76
N VAL A 104 -7.20 -9.42 -13.62
CA VAL A 104 -6.06 -8.70 -13.06
C VAL A 104 -5.27 -8.07 -14.21
N VAL A 105 -5.08 -6.75 -14.15
CA VAL A 105 -4.33 -5.98 -15.14
C VAL A 105 -3.21 -5.19 -14.45
N ALA A 106 -1.99 -5.34 -14.94
CA ALA A 106 -0.82 -4.62 -14.48
C ALA A 106 -0.57 -3.37 -15.33
N SER A 107 -0.34 -2.27 -14.62
CA SER A 107 0.43 -1.11 -15.10
C SER A 107 1.88 -1.24 -14.63
N PRO A 108 2.82 -0.37 -15.05
CA PRO A 108 4.21 -0.46 -14.60
C PRO A 108 4.41 -0.45 -13.08
N GLN A 109 3.58 0.29 -12.32
CA GLN A 109 3.74 0.47 -10.88
C GLN A 109 2.65 -0.17 -10.03
N GLN A 110 1.51 -0.55 -10.61
CA GLN A 110 0.37 -1.03 -9.83
C GLN A 110 -0.46 -2.07 -10.59
N MET A 111 -0.98 -3.05 -9.84
CA MET A 111 -2.00 -3.99 -10.32
C MET A 111 -3.41 -3.51 -9.99
N TRP A 112 -4.34 -3.78 -10.90
CA TRP A 112 -5.74 -3.39 -10.80
C TRP A 112 -6.61 -4.61 -11.05
N ILE A 113 -7.71 -4.72 -10.31
CA ILE A 113 -8.63 -5.85 -10.41
C ILE A 113 -9.96 -5.34 -10.94
N TYR A 114 -10.46 -5.97 -11.99
CA TYR A 114 -11.77 -5.68 -12.57
C TYR A 114 -12.69 -6.87 -12.41
N ARG A 115 -13.96 -6.60 -12.12
CA ARG A 115 -15.06 -7.56 -12.23
C ARG A 115 -15.92 -7.24 -13.43
N SER A 116 -16.36 -8.27 -14.11
CA SER A 116 -17.19 -8.13 -15.30
C SER A 116 -18.32 -9.14 -15.33
N ASP A 117 -19.40 -8.82 -16.05
CA ASP A 117 -20.33 -9.84 -16.54
C ASP A 117 -19.67 -10.73 -17.61
N ARG A 118 -20.37 -11.81 -17.99
CA ARG A 118 -19.92 -12.80 -18.99
C ARG A 118 -19.54 -12.19 -20.35
N THR A 119 -20.08 -11.03 -20.69
CA THR A 119 -19.91 -10.35 -21.98
C THR A 119 -18.91 -9.20 -21.96
N GLY A 120 -18.35 -8.83 -20.81
CA GLY A 120 -17.51 -7.63 -20.74
C GLY A 120 -18.29 -6.32 -20.82
N GLN A 121 -19.63 -6.34 -20.81
CA GLN A 121 -20.43 -5.13 -21.02
C GLN A 121 -20.59 -4.33 -19.74
N ARG A 122 -20.88 -5.02 -18.63
CA ARG A 122 -20.76 -4.47 -17.29
C ARG A 122 -19.36 -4.73 -16.77
N LEU A 123 -18.62 -3.66 -16.53
CA LEU A 123 -17.25 -3.68 -16.03
C LEU A 123 -17.18 -2.75 -14.81
N LYS A 124 -16.69 -3.26 -13.68
CA LYS A 124 -16.44 -2.48 -12.46
C LYS A 124 -14.99 -2.71 -12.02
N LEU A 125 -14.33 -1.64 -11.61
CA LEU A 125 -13.04 -1.71 -10.93
C LEU A 125 -13.30 -2.09 -9.46
N GLU A 126 -12.50 -2.99 -8.91
CA GLU A 126 -12.55 -3.29 -7.47
C GLU A 126 -12.00 -2.11 -6.65
N PRO A 127 -12.53 -1.85 -5.44
CA PRO A 127 -11.98 -0.88 -4.54
C PRO A 127 -10.49 -1.10 -4.30
N LEU A 128 -9.71 -0.02 -4.26
CA LEU A 128 -8.30 -0.10 -3.90
C LEU A 128 -8.12 -0.61 -2.47
N PRO A 129 -7.02 -1.35 -2.17
CA PRO A 129 -6.73 -1.80 -0.82
C PRO A 129 -6.69 -0.63 0.19
N GLY A 130 -7.35 -0.79 1.33
CA GLY A 130 -7.45 0.26 2.36
C GLY A 130 -8.48 1.34 2.05
N ALA A 131 -9.39 1.15 1.08
CA ALA A 131 -10.51 2.06 0.88
C ALA A 131 -11.48 2.01 2.07
N PRO A 132 -11.98 3.15 2.56
CA PRO A 132 -12.93 3.16 3.67
C PRO A 132 -14.31 2.63 3.23
N ASP A 133 -15.03 1.96 4.14
CA ASP A 133 -16.36 1.38 3.89
C ASP A 133 -17.45 2.40 3.48
N PHE A 134 -17.22 3.68 3.76
CA PHE A 134 -18.12 4.78 3.37
C PHE A 134 -17.75 5.40 2.01
N GLY A 135 -16.65 4.97 1.39
CA GLY A 135 -16.25 5.34 0.03
C GLY A 135 -16.53 4.20 -0.96
N THR A 136 -16.47 4.52 -2.24
CA THR A 136 -16.47 3.53 -3.32
C THR A 136 -15.10 2.90 -3.54
N GLY A 137 -14.01 3.62 -3.22
CA GLY A 137 -12.63 3.16 -3.38
C GLY A 137 -12.19 2.96 -4.83
N ASP A 138 -13.04 3.30 -5.80
CA ASP A 138 -12.78 3.10 -7.23
C ASP A 138 -12.33 4.41 -7.90
N PHE A 139 -11.06 4.46 -8.30
CA PHE A 139 -10.49 5.65 -8.94
C PHE A 139 -11.12 5.89 -10.33
N SER A 140 -12.17 6.71 -10.38
CA SER A 140 -12.99 6.92 -11.58
C SER A 140 -12.26 7.67 -12.71
N ALA A 141 -12.65 7.42 -13.97
CA ALA A 141 -12.13 8.18 -15.11
C ALA A 141 -12.46 9.69 -15.01
N VAL A 142 -13.58 10.04 -14.36
CA VAL A 142 -13.95 11.44 -14.12
C VAL A 142 -13.01 12.09 -13.10
N ALA A 143 -12.72 11.41 -11.98
CA ALA A 143 -11.78 11.89 -10.99
C ALA A 143 -10.36 12.05 -11.60
N SER A 144 -9.93 11.07 -12.41
CA SER A 144 -8.67 11.18 -13.15
C SER A 144 -8.64 12.37 -14.10
N GLN A 145 -9.68 12.59 -14.90
CA GLN A 145 -9.73 13.72 -15.82
C GLN A 145 -9.67 15.07 -15.08
N ARG A 146 -10.39 15.20 -13.95
CA ARG A 146 -10.33 16.40 -13.09
C ARG A 146 -8.94 16.61 -12.52
N LEU A 147 -8.31 15.53 -12.02
CA LEU A 147 -6.93 15.55 -11.53
C LEU A 147 -5.95 16.02 -12.61
N LEU A 148 -5.92 15.36 -13.76
CA LEU A 148 -4.95 15.65 -14.82
C LEU A 148 -5.15 17.05 -15.40
N GLN A 149 -6.38 17.55 -15.47
CA GLN A 149 -6.64 18.95 -15.81
C GLN A 149 -6.05 19.90 -14.76
N THR A 150 -6.28 19.62 -13.47
CA THR A 150 -5.75 20.43 -12.36
C THR A 150 -4.21 20.45 -12.37
N VAL A 151 -3.58 19.29 -12.58
CA VAL A 151 -2.13 19.17 -12.67
C VAL A 151 -1.60 19.98 -13.87
N ALA A 152 -2.21 19.82 -15.05
CA ALA A 152 -1.82 20.55 -16.25
C ALA A 152 -1.81 22.07 -16.05
N GLU A 153 -2.86 22.59 -15.39
CA GLU A 153 -2.99 24.01 -15.05
C GLU A 153 -1.95 24.46 -14.02
N GLN A 154 -1.72 23.69 -12.96
CA GLN A 154 -0.81 24.06 -11.87
C GLN A 154 0.67 23.99 -12.24
N VAL A 155 1.07 22.98 -13.02
CA VAL A 155 2.48 22.77 -13.39
C VAL A 155 2.83 23.33 -14.77
N GLY A 156 1.84 23.81 -15.52
CA GLY A 156 2.04 24.48 -16.81
C GLY A 156 2.43 23.53 -17.96
N VAL A 157 1.91 22.31 -17.99
CA VAL A 157 2.17 21.32 -19.05
C VAL A 157 0.88 20.86 -19.72
N SER A 158 0.97 20.36 -20.95
CA SER A 158 -0.19 19.77 -21.63
C SER A 158 -0.68 18.52 -20.90
N GLN A 159 -2.00 18.38 -20.73
CA GLN A 159 -2.60 17.18 -20.15
C GLN A 159 -2.17 15.90 -20.89
N SER A 160 -1.94 15.97 -22.20
CA SER A 160 -1.49 14.82 -23.00
C SER A 160 -0.10 14.30 -22.63
N ARG A 161 0.70 15.08 -21.91
CA ARG A 161 2.01 14.66 -21.38
C ARG A 161 1.89 13.96 -20.03
N LEU A 162 0.79 14.16 -19.33
CA LEU A 162 0.64 13.68 -17.96
C LEU A 162 0.20 12.23 -17.92
N GLN A 163 0.73 11.46 -16.98
CA GLN A 163 0.35 10.07 -16.73
C GLN A 163 0.12 9.89 -15.24
N VAL A 164 -0.93 9.13 -14.89
CA VAL A 164 -1.09 8.65 -13.52
C VAL A 164 -0.23 7.40 -13.36
N LEU A 165 0.68 7.46 -12.42
CA LEU A 165 1.68 6.43 -12.12
C LEU A 165 1.12 5.39 -11.15
N GLU A 166 0.59 5.84 -10.03
CA GLU A 166 0.07 5.01 -8.95
C GLU A 166 -1.07 5.73 -8.22
N VAL A 167 -2.04 4.96 -7.72
CA VAL A 167 -3.15 5.46 -6.91
C VAL A 167 -3.29 4.63 -5.64
N GLN A 168 -3.36 5.29 -4.50
CA GLN A 168 -3.61 4.66 -3.21
C GLN A 168 -4.85 5.30 -2.56
N SER A 169 -5.75 4.50 -1.99
CA SER A 169 -6.90 5.05 -1.26
C SER A 169 -6.46 5.75 0.02
N ALA A 170 -7.29 6.69 0.45
CA ALA A 170 -7.06 7.47 1.65
C ALA A 170 -8.36 7.92 2.29
N THR A 171 -8.27 8.21 3.59
CA THR A 171 -9.27 8.98 4.33
C THR A 171 -8.64 10.27 4.76
N TRP A 172 -9.34 11.38 4.52
CA TRP A 172 -8.83 12.72 4.73
C TRP A 172 -9.62 13.52 5.75
N ASP A 173 -8.91 14.45 6.39
CA ASP A 173 -9.49 15.61 7.05
C ASP A 173 -9.90 16.70 6.03
N GLY A 174 -10.29 17.88 6.51
CA GLY A 174 -10.68 19.00 5.67
C GLY A 174 -9.56 19.60 4.80
N CYS A 175 -8.31 19.18 4.97
CA CYS A 175 -7.16 19.62 4.18
C CYS A 175 -6.66 18.55 3.21
N LEU A 176 -7.46 17.50 2.97
CA LEU A 176 -7.05 16.35 2.17
C LEU A 176 -5.78 15.68 2.71
N GLY A 177 -5.53 15.76 4.02
CA GLY A 177 -4.31 15.23 4.65
C GLY A 177 -3.01 15.92 4.24
N VAL A 178 -3.06 17.12 3.66
CA VAL A 178 -1.89 17.97 3.42
C VAL A 178 -1.70 18.91 4.60
N TYR A 179 -0.60 18.75 5.32
CA TYR A 179 -0.26 19.63 6.44
C TYR A 179 0.29 20.95 5.93
N VAL A 180 -0.29 22.03 6.44
CA VAL A 180 0.16 23.41 6.23
C VAL A 180 0.36 24.03 7.61
N PRO A 181 1.55 24.60 7.91
CA PRO A 181 1.80 25.30 9.16
C PRO A 181 0.74 26.37 9.44
N ASP A 182 0.37 26.50 10.71
CA ASP A 182 -0.61 27.49 11.21
C ASP A 182 -2.02 27.41 10.58
N TYR A 183 -2.35 26.31 9.88
CA TYR A 183 -3.65 26.10 9.28
C TYR A 183 -4.41 24.97 9.99
N ALA A 184 -5.62 25.28 10.45
CA ALA A 184 -6.48 24.29 11.12
C ALA A 184 -7.36 23.56 10.10
N CYS A 185 -7.25 22.24 10.06
CA CYS A 185 -8.06 21.36 9.22
C CYS A 185 -9.31 20.92 9.98
N THR A 186 -10.46 20.83 9.29
CA THR A 186 -11.66 20.31 9.92
C THR A 186 -11.51 18.80 10.18
N MET A 187 -11.93 18.36 11.37
CA MET A 187 -11.94 16.95 11.74
C MET A 187 -13.14 16.25 11.07
N ILE A 188 -12.98 15.90 9.81
CA ILE A 188 -13.93 15.17 8.99
C ILE A 188 -13.27 13.89 8.44
N ALA A 189 -14.07 12.94 7.96
CA ALA A 189 -13.59 11.78 7.21
C ALA A 189 -14.09 11.87 5.76
N LEU A 190 -13.20 12.24 4.84
CA LEU A 190 -13.46 12.31 3.41
C LEU A 190 -12.77 11.12 2.72
N ALA A 191 -13.53 10.30 1.99
CA ALA A 191 -12.96 9.26 1.15
C ALA A 191 -12.24 9.91 -0.04
N GLY A 192 -11.08 9.35 -0.42
CA GLY A 192 -10.28 9.93 -1.47
C GLY A 192 -9.07 9.09 -1.85
N PHE A 193 -8.14 9.73 -2.54
CA PHE A 193 -6.95 9.08 -3.09
C PHE A 193 -5.70 9.94 -2.89
N ARG A 194 -4.55 9.27 -2.73
CA ARG A 194 -3.21 9.78 -3.04
C ARG A 194 -2.85 9.31 -4.44
N VAL A 195 -2.31 10.20 -5.27
CA VAL A 195 -1.99 9.92 -6.66
C VAL A 195 -0.62 10.46 -7.02
N LEU A 196 0.18 9.62 -7.66
CA LEU A 196 1.42 10.02 -8.32
C LEU A 196 1.12 10.38 -9.78
N VAL A 197 1.53 11.57 -10.20
CA VAL A 197 1.39 12.05 -11.58
C VAL A 197 2.75 12.42 -12.14
N SER A 198 3.05 12.05 -13.38
CA SER A 198 4.30 12.41 -14.05
C SER A 198 4.06 13.01 -15.43
N ASP A 199 4.94 13.90 -15.88
CA ASP A 199 5.01 14.41 -17.26
C ASP A 199 6.15 13.80 -18.09
N GLY A 200 6.83 12.79 -17.52
CA GLY A 200 8.03 12.16 -18.07
C GLY A 200 9.35 12.75 -17.56
N ASP A 201 9.34 13.94 -16.95
CA ASP A 201 10.54 14.60 -16.40
C ASP A 201 10.48 14.67 -14.87
N LYS A 202 9.29 14.92 -14.31
CA LYS A 202 9.07 15.04 -12.86
C LYS A 202 7.90 14.18 -12.40
N ILE A 203 7.83 13.98 -11.09
CA ILE A 203 6.73 13.30 -10.39
C ILE A 203 6.17 14.24 -9.32
N TRP A 204 4.84 14.36 -9.30
CA TRP A 204 4.08 15.14 -8.32
C TRP A 204 3.12 14.25 -7.54
N VAL A 205 2.91 14.61 -6.28
CA VAL A 205 2.01 13.92 -5.36
C VAL A 205 0.75 14.77 -5.17
N TYR A 206 -0.41 14.19 -5.45
CA TYR A 206 -1.71 14.83 -5.33
C TYR A 206 -2.63 14.06 -4.40
N HIS A 207 -3.39 14.77 -3.58
CA HIS A 207 -4.46 14.22 -2.77
C HIS A 207 -5.79 14.74 -3.31
N LEU A 208 -6.79 13.87 -3.41
CA LEU A 208 -8.10 14.27 -3.91
C LEU A 208 -9.24 13.56 -3.17
N SER A 209 -10.41 14.20 -3.15
CA SER A 209 -11.67 13.55 -2.80
C SER A 209 -12.02 12.46 -3.83
N GLU A 210 -12.86 11.51 -3.45
CA GLU A 210 -13.22 10.36 -4.27
C GLU A 210 -13.77 10.72 -5.67
N ASN A 211 -14.52 11.81 -5.75
CA ASN A 211 -15.06 12.33 -7.00
C ASN A 211 -14.11 13.32 -7.73
N GLY A 212 -12.98 13.69 -7.13
CA GLY A 212 -12.04 14.68 -7.66
C GLY A 212 -12.56 16.11 -7.68
N GLU A 213 -13.52 16.48 -6.83
CA GLU A 213 -13.97 17.87 -6.69
C GLU A 213 -13.04 18.70 -5.79
N GLN A 214 -12.39 18.05 -4.83
CA GLN A 214 -11.34 18.66 -4.03
C GLN A 214 -10.03 18.00 -4.42
N ILE A 215 -9.05 18.80 -4.86
CA ILE A 215 -7.73 18.34 -5.29
C ILE A 215 -6.69 19.28 -4.69
N ALA A 216 -5.74 18.72 -3.95
CA ALA A 216 -4.61 19.44 -3.37
C ALA A 216 -3.31 18.82 -3.86
N GLN A 217 -2.36 19.66 -4.25
CA GLN A 217 -0.99 19.22 -4.47
C GLN A 217 -0.27 19.12 -3.13
N ASN A 218 0.35 17.98 -2.86
CA ASN A 218 1.32 17.85 -1.79
C ASN A 218 2.67 18.37 -2.31
N THR A 219 2.88 19.67 -2.20
CA THR A 219 4.06 20.34 -2.75
C THR A 219 5.36 19.92 -2.06
N THR A 220 5.31 19.61 -0.76
CA THR A 220 6.45 19.12 0.04
C THR A 220 7.00 17.80 -0.51
N ALA A 221 6.11 16.88 -0.90
CA ALA A 221 6.48 15.57 -1.45
C ALA A 221 6.69 15.58 -2.98
N SER A 222 6.47 16.71 -3.64
CA SER A 222 6.48 16.79 -5.10
C SER A 222 7.83 17.22 -5.68
N GLY A 223 8.01 16.99 -6.98
CA GLY A 223 9.14 17.51 -7.73
C GLY A 223 10.34 16.57 -7.82
N ALA A 224 10.18 15.32 -7.40
CA ALA A 224 11.14 14.26 -7.68
C ALA A 224 11.38 14.12 -9.20
N SER A 225 12.61 13.79 -9.59
CA SER A 225 12.91 13.43 -10.98
C SER A 225 12.16 12.16 -11.38
N ALA A 226 11.73 12.07 -12.64
CA ALA A 226 11.16 10.86 -13.22
C ALA A 226 12.18 9.71 -13.37
N SER A 227 13.48 9.96 -13.13
CA SER A 227 14.48 8.88 -13.02
C SER A 227 14.31 8.03 -11.75
N LEU A 228 13.55 8.52 -10.76
CA LEU A 228 13.19 7.76 -9.57
C LEU A 228 11.93 6.93 -9.81
N SER A 229 11.94 5.71 -9.28
CA SER A 229 10.77 4.88 -9.08
C SER A 229 10.08 5.33 -7.79
N VAL A 230 9.27 6.38 -7.89
CA VAL A 230 8.43 6.84 -6.77
C VAL A 230 7.23 5.92 -6.65
N SER A 231 6.93 5.47 -5.43
CA SER A 231 5.76 4.63 -5.14
C SER A 231 5.20 4.91 -3.75
N PHE A 232 4.01 4.38 -3.46
CA PHE A 232 3.51 4.36 -2.08
C PHE A 232 3.99 3.12 -1.32
N MET A 233 4.10 3.25 0.01
CA MET A 233 4.25 2.10 0.90
C MET A 233 2.91 1.34 0.96
N PRO A 234 2.92 -0.02 1.02
CA PRO A 234 1.71 -0.79 1.22
C PRO A 234 0.99 -0.39 2.52
N ILE A 235 -0.35 -0.38 2.50
CA ILE A 235 -1.18 -0.09 3.68
C ILE A 235 -1.26 -1.33 4.62
N GLU A 236 -0.99 -2.53 4.10
CA GLU A 236 -1.08 -3.79 4.86
C GLU A 236 0.16 -4.67 4.67
N PRO A 237 0.67 -5.31 5.75
CA PRO A 237 0.33 -5.10 7.17
C PRO A 237 0.80 -3.71 7.68
N PRO A 238 0.33 -3.25 8.86
CA PRO A 238 0.66 -1.92 9.37
C PRO A 238 2.17 -1.71 9.39
N LEU A 239 2.63 -0.55 8.95
CA LEU A 239 4.00 -0.13 9.20
C LEU A 239 4.23 -0.17 10.71
N GLU A 240 5.28 -0.87 11.14
CA GLU A 240 5.64 -0.94 12.56
C GLU A 240 5.84 0.48 13.09
N ALA A 241 4.91 0.92 13.94
CA ALA A 241 5.03 2.19 14.63
C ALA A 241 6.25 2.15 15.55
N LEU A 242 6.96 3.27 15.63
CA LEU A 242 8.05 3.39 16.60
C LEU A 242 7.48 3.50 18.01
N ASP A 243 8.28 3.13 19.00
CA ASP A 243 8.02 3.49 20.39
C ASP A 243 7.85 5.02 20.49
N ASP A 244 6.84 5.49 21.23
CA ASP A 244 6.55 6.92 21.41
C ASP A 244 7.73 7.69 22.05
N GLN A 245 8.68 7.00 22.68
CA GLN A 245 9.92 7.59 23.18
C GLN A 245 10.92 7.94 22.08
N ILE A 246 10.75 7.43 20.85
CA ILE A 246 11.59 7.78 19.71
C ILE A 246 11.01 9.01 19.03
N VAL A 247 11.77 10.11 19.04
CA VAL A 247 11.40 11.35 18.34
C VAL A 247 11.54 11.19 16.84
N PHE A 248 12.66 10.61 16.41
CA PHE A 248 12.98 10.42 15.00
C PHE A 248 14.00 9.31 14.84
N GLN A 249 13.86 8.52 13.78
CA GLN A 249 14.74 7.43 13.43
C GLN A 249 15.10 7.48 11.95
N SER A 250 16.36 7.17 11.63
CA SER A 250 16.73 6.65 10.32
C SER A 250 17.12 5.17 10.44
N GLN A 251 16.59 4.33 9.57
CA GLN A 251 16.98 2.93 9.43
C GLN A 251 17.47 2.67 8.02
N MET A 252 18.71 2.18 7.92
CA MET A 252 19.27 1.68 6.67
C MET A 252 18.96 0.18 6.54
N SER A 253 18.53 -0.24 5.35
CA SER A 253 18.26 -1.64 5.00
C SER A 253 18.80 -1.97 3.62
N GLY A 254 19.10 -3.24 3.37
CA GLY A 254 19.41 -3.72 2.03
C GLY A 254 20.87 -3.61 1.62
N ASP A 255 21.82 -3.55 2.56
CA ASP A 255 23.23 -3.78 2.19
C ASP A 255 23.51 -5.28 1.94
N LEU A 256 24.57 -5.58 1.19
CA LEU A 256 24.98 -6.95 0.82
C LEU A 256 25.22 -7.87 2.02
N THR A 257 25.40 -7.31 3.23
CA THR A 257 25.63 -8.07 4.47
C THR A 257 24.34 -8.31 5.25
N GLY A 258 23.22 -7.71 4.84
CA GLY A 258 21.97 -7.69 5.59
C GLY A 258 22.09 -6.90 6.90
N SER A 259 23.06 -6.00 7.02
CA SER A 259 23.28 -5.26 8.25
C SER A 259 22.16 -4.23 8.44
N VAL A 260 21.68 -4.15 9.68
CA VAL A 260 20.71 -3.15 10.09
C VAL A 260 21.47 -2.05 10.82
N GLN A 261 21.47 -0.85 10.26
CA GLN A 261 21.98 0.34 10.94
C GLN A 261 20.81 1.27 11.24
N ARG A 262 20.59 1.55 12.53
CA ARG A 262 19.60 2.54 12.98
C ARG A 262 20.30 3.69 13.68
N VAL A 263 19.77 4.88 13.50
CA VAL A 263 20.10 6.05 14.32
C VAL A 263 18.80 6.60 14.85
N MET A 264 18.72 6.80 16.16
CA MET A 264 17.48 7.18 16.86
C MET A 264 17.74 8.34 17.80
N LEU A 265 16.93 9.39 17.67
CA LEU A 265 16.82 10.45 18.66
C LEU A 265 15.71 10.08 19.64
N MET A 266 16.05 9.92 20.91
CA MET A 266 15.09 9.64 21.98
C MET A 266 14.53 10.94 22.57
N ALA A 267 13.35 10.86 23.20
CA ALA A 267 12.70 11.98 23.87
C ALA A 267 13.49 12.51 25.08
N ASP A 268 14.39 11.71 25.66
CA ASP A 268 15.33 12.14 26.70
C ASP A 268 16.59 12.85 26.15
N GLY A 269 16.62 13.13 24.84
CA GLY A 269 17.71 13.82 24.16
C GLY A 269 18.89 12.93 23.78
N LYS A 270 18.88 11.64 24.10
CA LYS A 270 19.97 10.75 23.71
C LYS A 270 19.85 10.36 22.24
N LEU A 271 20.93 10.61 21.50
CA LEU A 271 21.08 10.16 20.12
C LEU A 271 21.88 8.86 20.09
N TYR A 272 21.24 7.76 19.70
CA TYR A 272 21.85 6.44 19.64
C TYR A 272 22.12 6.00 18.21
N ARG A 273 23.17 5.21 18.02
CA ARG A 273 23.39 4.35 16.85
C ARG A 273 23.26 2.90 17.27
N GLU A 274 22.46 2.13 16.55
CA GLU A 274 22.43 0.67 16.63
C GLU A 274 22.91 0.08 15.33
N GLN A 275 23.73 -0.95 15.41
CA GLN A 275 24.25 -1.66 14.25
C GLN A 275 24.32 -3.16 14.55
N SER A 276 23.96 -3.99 13.57
CA SER A 276 24.18 -5.44 13.66
C SER A 276 25.67 -5.76 13.54
N GLU A 277 26.16 -6.66 14.38
CA GLU A 277 27.55 -7.11 14.28
C GLU A 277 27.72 -8.13 13.13
N PRO A 278 28.70 -7.94 12.22
CA PRO A 278 28.90 -8.81 11.05
C PRO A 278 29.18 -10.29 11.35
N LEU A 279 29.52 -10.64 12.59
CA LEU A 279 30.04 -11.97 12.97
C LEU A 279 29.34 -12.61 14.19
N ALA A 280 28.38 -11.92 14.83
CA ALA A 280 27.85 -12.30 16.15
C ALA A 280 26.36 -12.66 16.18
N GLY A 281 25.75 -13.03 15.04
CA GLY A 281 24.39 -13.55 14.99
C GLY A 281 23.34 -12.59 15.55
N SER A 282 22.91 -11.63 14.74
CA SER A 282 21.77 -10.72 15.02
C SER A 282 21.90 -9.82 16.26
N ALA A 283 23.00 -9.87 17.02
CA ALA A 283 23.23 -8.97 18.14
C ALA A 283 23.41 -7.53 17.65
N LEU A 284 22.60 -6.62 18.20
CA LEU A 284 22.65 -5.19 17.91
C LEU A 284 23.51 -4.50 18.96
N THR A 285 24.55 -3.79 18.53
CA THR A 285 25.39 -2.97 19.40
C THR A 285 24.87 -1.55 19.40
N ARG A 286 24.40 -1.07 20.56
CA ARG A 286 23.92 0.30 20.78
C ARG A 286 25.04 1.19 21.31
N THR A 287 25.30 2.29 20.62
CA THR A 287 26.31 3.30 20.98
C THR A 287 25.65 4.66 21.14
N LEU A 288 25.91 5.35 22.25
CA LEU A 288 25.51 6.76 22.43
C LEU A 288 26.41 7.65 21.55
N ILE A 289 25.82 8.41 20.64
CA ILE A 289 26.52 9.38 19.80
C ILE A 289 26.75 10.67 20.59
N LYS A 290 25.68 11.27 21.11
CA LYS A 290 25.68 12.46 21.98
C LYS A 290 24.35 12.61 22.71
N THR A 291 24.30 13.56 23.64
CA THR A 291 23.09 13.93 24.38
C THR A 291 22.76 15.38 24.06
N LEU A 292 21.55 15.60 23.56
CA LEU A 292 20.98 16.90 23.26
C LEU A 292 20.23 17.42 24.49
N SER A 293 20.23 18.73 24.67
CA SER A 293 19.35 19.41 25.61
C SER A 293 17.89 19.32 25.19
N ALA A 294 16.98 19.54 26.13
CA ALA A 294 15.54 19.56 25.82
C ALA A 294 15.18 20.63 24.78
N GLU A 295 15.86 21.79 24.80
CA GLU A 295 15.65 22.87 23.83
C GLU A 295 16.09 22.45 22.42
N GLU A 296 17.21 21.73 22.27
CA GLU A 296 17.66 21.24 20.97
C GLU A 296 16.74 20.15 20.40
N VAL A 297 16.20 19.27 21.25
CA VAL A 297 15.22 18.25 20.83
C VAL A 297 13.95 18.92 20.32
N GLU A 298 13.46 19.94 21.03
CA GLU A 298 12.24 20.64 20.63
C GLU A 298 12.46 21.47 19.37
N ALA A 299 13.61 22.17 19.27
CA ALA A 299 13.99 22.87 18.05
C ALA A 299 14.05 21.94 16.83
N PHE A 300 14.56 20.71 17.00
CA PHE A 300 14.57 19.70 15.93
C PHE A 300 13.15 19.28 15.53
N ARG A 301 12.25 19.04 16.50
CA ARG A 301 10.84 18.71 16.22
C ARG A 301 10.13 19.84 15.48
N ASP A 302 10.31 21.07 15.93
CA ASP A 302 9.72 22.25 15.31
C ASP A 302 10.21 22.44 13.87
N GLN A 303 11.52 22.28 13.62
CA GLN A 303 12.05 22.32 12.25
C GLN A 303 11.46 21.21 11.39
N LEU A 304 11.39 19.98 11.92
CA LEU A 304 10.86 18.84 11.18
C LEU A 304 9.38 19.04 10.79
N ILE A 305 8.56 19.56 11.69
CA ILE A 305 7.11 19.74 11.49
C ILE A 305 6.80 21.05 10.79
N GLN A 306 7.26 22.18 11.31
CA GLN A 306 6.85 23.51 10.83
C GLN A 306 7.60 23.91 9.55
N GLN A 307 8.90 23.67 9.50
CA GLN A 307 9.72 24.11 8.37
C GLN A 307 9.69 23.08 7.23
N HIS A 308 9.95 21.82 7.53
CA HIS A 308 10.09 20.77 6.52
C HIS A 308 8.82 19.93 6.31
N ARG A 309 7.79 20.13 7.15
CA ARG A 309 6.46 19.50 7.00
C ARG A 309 6.57 17.99 6.79
N PHE A 310 7.41 17.33 7.58
CA PHE A 310 7.77 15.92 7.38
C PHE A 310 6.57 14.97 7.25
N VAL A 311 5.47 15.30 7.93
CA VAL A 311 4.20 14.58 7.85
C VAL A 311 3.69 14.40 6.41
N ASN A 312 4.00 15.34 5.51
CA ASN A 312 3.60 15.28 4.11
C ASN A 312 4.35 14.20 3.31
N PHE A 313 5.43 13.60 3.84
CA PHE A 313 6.11 12.49 3.19
C PHE A 313 5.56 11.11 3.56
N HIS A 314 4.56 11.05 4.45
CA HIS A 314 4.06 9.79 4.97
C HIS A 314 3.62 8.83 3.85
N LEU A 315 4.11 7.59 3.93
CA LEU A 315 3.85 6.49 2.98
C LEU A 315 4.51 6.63 1.61
N LEU A 316 5.48 7.53 1.43
CA LEU A 316 6.19 7.68 0.16
C LEU A 316 7.52 6.92 0.13
N ARG A 317 7.84 6.39 -1.04
CA ARG A 317 9.12 5.75 -1.35
C ARG A 317 9.72 6.42 -2.58
N TYR A 318 10.98 6.84 -2.50
CA TYR A 318 11.74 7.46 -3.59
C TYR A 318 12.95 6.60 -3.91
N LEU A 319 12.75 5.58 -4.74
CA LEU A 319 13.76 4.57 -5.02
C LEU A 319 14.23 4.66 -6.47
N SER A 320 15.14 3.77 -6.86
CA SER A 320 15.54 3.56 -8.25
C SER A 320 15.73 2.06 -8.50
N GLU A 321 16.05 1.67 -9.74
CA GLU A 321 16.33 0.27 -10.06
C GLU A 321 17.48 -0.30 -9.21
N ALA A 322 18.41 0.54 -8.75
CA ALA A 322 19.51 0.14 -7.88
C ALA A 322 19.01 -0.47 -6.55
N ALA A 323 17.85 -0.05 -6.04
CA ALA A 323 17.27 -0.65 -4.83
C ALA A 323 16.91 -2.13 -5.03
N PHE A 324 16.66 -2.58 -6.27
CA PHE A 324 16.44 -4.00 -6.59
C PHE A 324 17.75 -4.80 -6.74
N ALA A 325 18.89 -4.12 -6.75
CA ALA A 325 20.23 -4.70 -6.82
C ALA A 325 20.93 -4.66 -5.46
N ASP A 326 20.17 -4.73 -4.36
CA ASP A 326 20.67 -4.69 -2.98
C ASP A 326 21.53 -3.44 -2.69
N TYR A 327 21.17 -2.30 -3.29
CA TYR A 327 21.68 -1.02 -2.79
C TYR A 327 20.91 -0.60 -1.54
N PRO A 328 21.60 -0.07 -0.52
CA PRO A 328 20.95 0.35 0.71
C PRO A 328 19.85 1.40 0.47
N THR A 329 18.71 1.21 1.12
CA THR A 329 17.66 2.21 1.26
C THR A 329 17.63 2.75 2.68
N ILE A 330 17.18 3.99 2.84
CA ILE A 330 17.05 4.64 4.13
C ILE A 330 15.58 4.98 4.35
N ARG A 331 15.03 4.47 5.46
CA ARG A 331 13.73 4.89 5.98
C ARG A 331 13.93 5.94 7.06
N LEU A 332 13.34 7.11 6.87
CA LEU A 332 13.18 8.13 7.92
C LEU A 332 11.80 7.97 8.54
N GLN A 333 11.70 8.04 9.86
CA GLN A 333 10.47 7.73 10.56
C GLN A 333 10.33 8.49 11.89
N THR A 334 9.12 9.02 12.14
CA THR A 334 8.60 9.42 13.45
C THR A 334 7.67 8.30 13.95
N PRO A 335 7.11 8.37 15.18
CA PRO A 335 6.13 7.36 15.63
C PRO A 335 4.96 7.13 14.67
N TYR A 336 4.57 8.15 13.88
CA TYR A 336 3.36 8.12 13.07
C TYR A 336 3.61 8.30 11.57
N GLN A 337 4.78 8.76 11.14
CA GLN A 337 5.07 9.04 9.74
C GLN A 337 6.39 8.41 9.29
N SER A 338 6.45 8.03 8.03
CA SER A 338 7.61 7.39 7.43
C SER A 338 7.75 7.75 5.97
N VAL A 339 8.99 7.85 5.52
CA VAL A 339 9.39 7.99 4.12
C VAL A 339 10.62 7.14 3.87
N GLU A 340 10.70 6.52 2.71
CA GLU A 340 11.87 5.74 2.30
C GLU A 340 12.51 6.38 1.07
N TYR A 341 13.84 6.39 1.01
CA TYR A 341 14.58 6.87 -0.13
C TYR A 341 15.86 6.06 -0.37
N ILE A 342 16.39 6.13 -1.59
CA ILE A 342 17.73 5.64 -1.92
C ILE A 342 18.74 6.79 -1.83
N ASP A 343 19.86 6.58 -1.14
CA ASP A 343 20.87 7.61 -0.89
C ASP A 343 21.76 7.93 -2.12
N LEU A 344 21.78 7.04 -3.12
CA LEU A 344 22.52 7.20 -4.37
C LEU A 344 22.00 8.39 -5.21
N GLU A 345 20.71 8.70 -5.12
CA GLU A 345 20.01 9.64 -6.01
C GLU A 345 19.48 10.85 -5.21
N ILE A 346 20.19 11.28 -4.15
CA ILE A 346 19.73 12.37 -3.27
C ILE A 346 19.36 13.63 -4.06
N GLU A 347 20.13 14.02 -5.07
CA GLU A 347 19.87 15.22 -5.89
C GLU A 347 18.57 15.15 -6.72
N GLN A 348 18.01 13.95 -6.90
CA GLN A 348 16.76 13.72 -7.62
C GLN A 348 15.54 13.75 -6.71
N LEU A 349 15.72 13.78 -5.38
CA LEU A 349 14.65 13.83 -4.40
C LEU A 349 13.97 15.20 -4.37
N PRO A 350 12.72 15.28 -3.86
CA PRO A 350 12.08 16.56 -3.54
C PRO A 350 12.98 17.45 -2.68
N ALA A 351 12.96 18.76 -2.92
CA ALA A 351 13.82 19.71 -2.22
C ALA A 351 13.63 19.64 -0.69
N ASP A 352 12.38 19.65 -0.21
CA ASP A 352 12.09 19.54 1.21
C ASP A 352 12.61 18.22 1.83
N LEU A 353 12.66 17.10 1.08
CA LEU A 353 13.20 15.83 1.59
C LEU A 353 14.73 15.90 1.71
N ARG A 354 15.41 16.52 0.74
CA ARG A 354 16.86 16.77 0.83
C ARG A 354 17.20 17.63 2.05
N ASP A 355 16.36 18.61 2.36
CA ASP A 355 16.55 19.46 3.54
C ASP A 355 16.36 18.68 4.85
N VAL A 356 15.37 17.78 4.94
CA VAL A 356 15.21 16.86 6.09
C VAL A 356 16.45 15.98 6.26
N ILE A 357 16.97 15.42 5.17
CA ILE A 357 18.18 14.58 5.17
C ILE A 357 19.38 15.41 5.67
N ALA A 358 19.55 16.63 5.17
CA ALA A 358 20.63 17.52 5.60
C ALA A 358 20.52 17.89 7.09
N LEU A 359 19.31 18.21 7.56
CA LEU A 359 19.02 18.48 8.98
C LEU A 359 19.40 17.28 9.85
N TRP A 360 18.97 16.08 9.47
CA TRP A 360 19.25 14.85 10.21
C TRP A 360 20.73 14.49 10.22
N ASN A 361 21.42 14.65 9.09
CA ASN A 361 22.86 14.39 8.99
C ASN A 361 23.67 15.37 9.84
N LYS A 362 23.29 16.65 9.86
CA LYS A 362 23.92 17.66 10.72
C LYS A 362 23.79 17.29 12.21
N LEU A 363 22.63 16.79 12.62
CA LEU A 363 22.41 16.37 14.01
C LEU A 363 23.35 15.23 14.43
N GLN A 364 23.75 14.37 13.49
CA GLN A 364 24.61 13.21 13.79
C GLN A 364 26.10 13.52 13.83
N GLN A 365 26.53 14.69 13.33
CA GLN A 365 27.94 15.09 13.40
C GLN A 365 28.35 15.30 14.86
N ARG A 366 29.57 14.85 15.18
CA ARG A 366 30.23 15.16 16.46
C ARG A 366 30.80 16.56 16.37
N ASP A 367 30.64 17.33 17.44
CA ASP A 367 31.20 18.68 17.57
C ASP A 367 32.74 18.67 17.61
#